data_AF-A0A922S124-F1
#
_entry.id   AF-A0A922S124-F1
#
_cell.length_a   1.000
_cell.length_b   1.000
_cell.length_c   1.000
_cell.angle_alpha   90.00
_cell.angle_beta   90.00
_cell.angle_gamma   90.00
#
_symmetry.space_group_name_H-M   'P 1'
#
loop_
_entity.id
_entity.type
_entity.pdbx_description
1 polymer ?
#
loop_
_entity_poly.entity_id
_entity_poly.type
_entity_poly.pdbx_seq_one_letter_code
_entity_poly.pdbx_strand_id
1 'polypeptide(L)'
;MDLSQSAIVIAATIYLHLNMVEYALKTLNNGSDTYCNALTVQCLLHMNRCDLAGKAVRRMQTADEDSLAAQLAAALYYVKKGGDQLQESIHIYEELREKHGPSTLLLNGQAAALMGMNNWVEAEPVLQEAIDLDGNNPDTIVNMIVVYHHLGKPAEVRMCLF
;
A
#
# COMPACT_ATOMS: atom_id res chain seq x y z
N MET A 1 1.06 3.01 -32.65
CA MET A 1 -0.25 3.40 -32.10
C MET A 1 0.07 3.91 -30.72
N ASP A 2 0.08 5.22 -30.53
CA ASP A 2 0.39 5.79 -29.21
C ASP A 2 -0.82 5.49 -28.32
N LEU A 3 -0.66 4.56 -27.38
CA LEU A 3 -1.68 4.34 -26.37
C LEU A 3 -1.78 5.61 -25.51
N SER A 4 -3.01 6.02 -25.20
CA SER A 4 -3.21 7.08 -24.20
C SER A 4 -2.62 6.66 -22.86
N GLN A 5 -2.20 7.62 -22.03
CA GLN A 5 -1.64 7.33 -20.70
C GLN A 5 -2.59 6.45 -19.87
N SER A 6 -3.90 6.72 -19.94
CA SER A 6 -4.93 5.89 -19.29
C SER A 6 -4.93 4.44 -19.79
N ALA A 7 -4.74 4.20 -21.09
CA ALA A 7 -4.67 2.86 -21.64
C ALA A 7 -3.41 2.10 -21.18
N ILE A 8 -2.30 2.81 -20.99
CA ILE A 8 -1.06 2.25 -20.42
C ILE A 8 -1.29 1.80 -18.98
N VAL A 9 -1.88 2.66 -18.14
CA VAL A 9 -2.21 2.33 -16.75
C VAL A 9 -3.14 1.13 -16.68
N ILE A 10 -4.24 1.12 -17.46
CA ILE A 10 -5.20 0.00 -17.49
C ILE A 10 -4.50 -1.31 -17.88
N ALA A 11 -3.71 -1.30 -18.95
CA ALA A 11 -3.00 -2.49 -19.42
C ALA A 11 -1.99 -3.00 -18.37
N ALA A 12 -1.23 -2.09 -17.73
CA ALA A 12 -0.29 -2.44 -16.67
C ALA A 12 -0.99 -3.05 -15.44
N THR A 13 -2.13 -2.48 -15.02
CA THR A 13 -2.95 -3.02 -13.91
C THR A 13 -3.44 -4.43 -14.22
N ILE A 14 -3.91 -4.69 -15.45
CA ILE A 14 -4.33 -6.04 -15.87
C ILE A 14 -3.15 -7.02 -15.77
N TYR A 15 -1.98 -6.66 -16.31
CA TYR A 15 -0.79 -7.51 -16.21
C TYR A 15 -0.37 -7.77 -14.77
N LEU A 16 -0.48 -6.76 -13.88
CA LEU A 16 -0.16 -6.91 -12.48
C LEU A 16 -1.11 -7.90 -11.77
N HIS A 17 -2.42 -7.81 -12.03
CA HIS A 17 -3.41 -8.77 -11.50
C HIS A 17 -3.20 -10.19 -12.00
N LEU A 18 -2.67 -10.36 -13.22
CA LEU A 18 -2.30 -11.66 -13.78
C LEU A 18 -0.90 -12.13 -13.33
N ASN A 19 -0.28 -11.44 -12.38
CA ASN A 19 1.07 -11.71 -11.87
C ASN A 19 2.16 -11.67 -12.96
N MET A 20 1.92 -10.94 -14.05
CA MET A 20 2.81 -10.73 -15.18
C MET A 20 3.59 -9.42 -15.03
N VAL A 21 4.33 -9.28 -13.93
CA VAL A 21 4.94 -8.00 -13.49
C VAL A 21 5.94 -7.44 -14.50
N GLU A 22 6.70 -8.30 -15.20
CA GLU A 22 7.64 -7.86 -16.24
C GLU A 22 6.93 -7.23 -17.45
N TYR A 23 5.76 -7.76 -17.82
CA TYR A 23 4.95 -7.20 -18.90
C TYR A 23 4.34 -5.86 -18.47
N ALA A 24 3.88 -5.77 -17.22
CA ALA A 24 3.40 -4.51 -16.66
C ALA A 24 4.49 -3.41 -16.73
N LEU A 25 5.71 -3.69 -16.29
CA LEU A 25 6.84 -2.74 -16.38
C LEU A 25 7.19 -2.36 -17.81
N LYS A 26 7.21 -3.32 -18.74
CA LYS A 26 7.45 -3.03 -20.17
C LYS A 26 6.38 -2.10 -20.74
N THR A 27 5.13 -2.27 -20.35
CA THR A 27 4.02 -1.41 -20.75
C THR A 27 4.18 -0.01 -20.15
N LEU A 28 4.49 0.09 -18.85
CA LEU A 28 4.65 1.35 -18.11
C LEU A 28 5.80 2.22 -18.65
N ASN A 29 6.85 1.64 -19.23
CA ASN A 29 7.95 2.39 -19.85
C ASN A 29 7.51 3.30 -21.01
N ASN A 30 6.31 3.09 -21.57
CA ASN A 30 5.75 3.95 -22.62
C ASN A 30 4.96 5.14 -22.05
N GLY A 31 4.75 5.21 -20.74
CA GLY A 31 4.04 6.27 -20.03
C GLY A 31 4.96 7.06 -19.11
N SER A 32 4.56 8.27 -18.76
CA SER A 32 5.37 9.15 -17.91
C SER A 32 4.57 9.94 -16.88
N ASP A 33 3.27 9.73 -16.79
CA ASP A 33 2.45 10.41 -15.79
C ASP A 33 2.69 9.87 -14.37
N THR A 34 2.20 10.58 -13.36
CA THR A 34 2.40 10.23 -11.95
C THR A 34 1.81 8.86 -11.62
N TYR A 35 0.72 8.46 -12.27
CA TYR A 35 0.10 7.14 -12.08
C TYR A 35 0.96 6.01 -12.63
N CYS A 36 1.56 6.17 -13.82
CA CYS A 36 2.53 5.22 -14.39
C CYS A 36 3.73 5.05 -13.46
N ASN A 37 4.21 6.15 -12.87
CA ASN A 37 5.31 6.09 -11.91
C ASN A 37 4.91 5.37 -10.61
N ALA A 38 3.71 5.62 -10.08
CA ALA A 38 3.18 4.91 -8.91
C ALA A 38 3.06 3.39 -9.15
N LEU A 39 2.48 2.98 -10.28
CA LEU A 39 2.40 1.58 -10.67
C LEU A 39 3.79 0.95 -10.91
N THR A 40 4.76 1.73 -11.39
CA THR A 40 6.14 1.28 -11.51
C THR A 40 6.74 0.96 -10.14
N VAL A 41 6.51 1.81 -9.12
CA VAL A 41 6.92 1.52 -7.74
C VAL A 41 6.29 0.21 -7.27
N GLN A 42 4.98 0.04 -7.44
CA GLN A 42 4.28 -1.19 -7.05
C GLN A 42 4.88 -2.43 -7.72
N CYS A 43 5.09 -2.39 -9.05
CA CYS A 43 5.71 -3.50 -9.79
C CYS A 43 7.11 -3.83 -9.27
N LEU A 44 7.95 -2.83 -9.02
CA LEU A 44 9.31 -3.04 -8.51
C LEU A 44 9.30 -3.65 -7.11
N LEU A 45 8.35 -3.27 -6.25
CA LEU A 45 8.16 -3.89 -4.94
C LEU A 45 7.71 -5.36 -5.05
N HIS A 46 6.82 -5.68 -6.00
CA HIS A 46 6.43 -7.08 -6.28
C HIS A 46 7.61 -7.94 -6.76
N MET A 47 8.57 -7.34 -7.47
CA MET A 47 9.80 -8.01 -7.89
C MET A 47 10.90 -8.05 -6.81
N ASN A 48 10.60 -7.63 -5.57
CA ASN A 48 11.57 -7.46 -4.49
C ASN A 48 12.77 -6.55 -4.86
N ARG A 49 12.57 -5.60 -5.79
CA ARG A 49 13.57 -4.60 -6.21
C ARG A 49 13.37 -3.29 -5.45
N CYS A 50 13.47 -3.35 -4.11
CA CYS A 50 13.33 -2.19 -3.23
C CYS A 50 14.32 -1.06 -3.58
N ASP A 51 15.52 -1.40 -4.06
CA ASP A 51 16.52 -0.44 -4.52
C ASP A 51 16.01 0.45 -5.67
N LEU A 52 15.38 -0.15 -6.67
CA LEU A 52 14.81 0.58 -7.80
C LEU A 52 13.52 1.30 -7.42
N ALA A 53 12.69 0.68 -6.58
CA ALA A 53 11.46 1.31 -6.08
C ALA A 53 11.78 2.62 -5.35
N GLY A 54 12.81 2.64 -4.51
CA GLY A 54 13.25 3.86 -3.82
C GLY A 54 13.71 4.97 -4.78
N LYS A 55 14.38 4.62 -5.89
CA LYS A 55 14.72 5.60 -6.93
C LYS A 55 13.47 6.15 -7.63
N ALA A 56 12.47 5.32 -7.88
CA ALA A 56 11.21 5.75 -8.47
C ALA A 56 10.43 6.68 -7.53
N VAL A 57 10.30 6.33 -6.25
CA VAL A 57 9.66 7.19 -5.22
C VAL A 57 10.34 8.56 -5.15
N ARG A 58 11.68 8.61 -5.09
CA ARG A 58 12.41 9.89 -5.06
C ARG A 58 12.12 10.77 -6.28
N ARG A 59 12.07 10.17 -7.48
CA ARG A 59 11.72 10.90 -8.70
C ARG A 59 10.31 11.47 -8.63
N MET A 60 9.35 10.73 -8.09
CA MET A 60 7.98 11.20 -7.90
C MET A 60 7.93 12.38 -6.91
N GLN A 61 8.59 12.26 -5.76
CA GLN A 61 8.65 13.33 -4.75
C GLN A 61 9.32 14.59 -5.29
N THR A 62 10.38 14.46 -6.09
CA THR A 62 11.03 15.62 -6.74
C THR A 62 10.11 16.29 -7.76
N ALA A 63 9.20 15.54 -8.39
CA ALA A 63 8.28 16.08 -9.39
C ALA A 63 7.07 16.77 -8.74
N ASP A 64 6.45 16.11 -7.76
CA ASP A 64 5.31 16.61 -6.99
C ASP A 64 5.11 15.74 -5.73
N GLU A 65 5.70 16.16 -4.61
CA GLU A 65 5.61 15.45 -3.33
C GLU A 65 4.21 15.48 -2.70
N ASP A 66 3.41 16.50 -3.02
CA ASP A 66 2.04 16.69 -2.51
C ASP A 66 1.00 15.89 -3.29
N SER A 67 1.38 15.31 -4.43
CA SER A 67 0.47 14.48 -5.21
C SER A 67 0.09 13.22 -4.43
N LEU A 68 -1.22 12.91 -4.42
CA LEU A 68 -1.76 11.72 -3.76
C LEU A 68 -1.04 10.43 -4.22
N ALA A 69 -0.70 10.35 -5.50
CA ALA A 69 0.00 9.20 -6.07
C ALA A 69 1.45 9.08 -5.55
N ALA A 70 2.18 10.20 -5.36
CA ALA A 70 3.51 10.17 -4.78
C ALA A 70 3.47 9.81 -3.29
N GLN A 71 2.55 10.38 -2.52
CA GLN A 71 2.38 10.09 -1.10
C GLN A 71 2.04 8.60 -0.88
N LEU A 72 1.08 8.05 -1.62
CA LEU A 72 0.73 6.61 -1.53
C LEU A 72 1.88 5.69 -1.95
N ALA A 73 2.59 6.03 -3.04
CA ALA A 73 3.74 5.23 -3.48
C ALA A 73 4.89 5.26 -2.47
N ALA A 74 5.13 6.41 -1.82
CA ALA A 74 6.12 6.56 -0.77
C ALA A 74 5.74 5.74 0.47
N ALA A 75 4.50 5.86 0.95
CA ALA A 75 4.00 5.11 2.10
C ALA A 75 4.13 3.60 1.87
N LEU A 76 3.66 3.08 0.73
CA LEU A 76 3.78 1.66 0.38
C LEU A 76 5.25 1.19 0.35
N TYR A 77 6.14 2.00 -0.25
CA TYR A 77 7.57 1.71 -0.27
C TYR A 77 8.18 1.68 1.13
N TYR A 78 7.80 2.60 2.01
CA TYR A 78 8.28 2.66 3.39
C TYR A 78 7.80 1.47 4.23
N VAL A 79 6.53 1.05 4.11
CA VAL A 79 6.05 -0.22 4.70
C VAL A 79 6.91 -1.39 4.24
N LYS A 80 7.14 -1.51 2.92
CA LYS A 80 7.88 -2.65 2.35
C LYS A 80 9.37 -2.63 2.69
N LYS A 81 9.97 -1.44 2.85
CA LYS A 81 11.37 -1.26 3.25
C LYS A 81 11.58 -1.58 4.73
N GLY A 82 10.61 -1.27 5.58
CA GLY A 82 10.70 -1.53 7.02
C GLY A 82 11.72 -0.64 7.75
N GLY A 83 12.02 -1.03 8.98
CA GLY A 83 12.97 -0.31 9.86
C GLY A 83 12.49 1.11 10.18
N ASP A 84 13.42 2.06 10.22
CA ASP A 84 13.16 3.45 10.61
C ASP A 84 12.18 4.20 9.68
N GLN A 85 11.83 3.62 8.53
CA GLN A 85 10.88 4.23 7.58
C GLN A 85 9.43 3.94 7.92
N LEU A 86 9.17 2.97 8.79
CA LEU A 86 7.81 2.60 9.17
C LEU A 86 7.07 3.78 9.83
N GLN A 87 7.78 4.61 10.60
CA GLN A 87 7.19 5.78 11.26
C GLN A 87 6.73 6.82 10.25
N GLU A 88 7.58 7.11 9.26
CA GLU A 88 7.25 8.00 8.15
C GLU A 88 6.05 7.49 7.35
N SER A 89 5.94 6.17 7.17
CA SER A 89 4.76 5.59 6.52
C SER A 89 3.47 5.83 7.30
N ILE A 90 3.51 5.72 8.63
CA ILE A 90 2.35 5.96 9.50
C ILE A 90 1.90 7.41 9.35
N HIS A 91 2.84 8.36 9.44
CA HIS A 91 2.54 9.78 9.30
C HIS A 91 1.91 10.11 7.95
N ILE A 92 2.41 9.57 6.83
CA ILE A 92 1.79 9.78 5.53
C ILE A 92 0.35 9.25 5.49
N TYR A 93 0.09 8.05 6.04
CA TYR A 93 -1.29 7.52 6.06
C TYR A 93 -2.23 8.33 6.96
N GLU A 94 -1.74 8.85 8.09
CA GLU A 94 -2.49 9.75 8.99
C GLU A 94 -2.88 11.04 8.28
N GLU A 95 -1.91 11.73 7.66
CA GLU A 95 -2.17 12.97 6.90
C GLU A 95 -3.18 12.73 5.76
N LEU A 96 -3.05 11.62 5.03
CA LEU A 96 -3.98 11.26 3.97
C LEU A 96 -5.39 11.00 4.50
N ARG A 97 -5.52 10.33 5.66
CA ARG A 97 -6.81 10.11 6.34
C ARG A 97 -7.43 11.43 6.79
N GLU A 98 -6.65 12.34 7.36
CA GLU A 98 -7.14 13.64 7.79
C GLU A 98 -7.65 14.48 6.61
N LYS A 99 -6.94 14.42 5.47
CA LYS A 99 -7.25 15.21 4.28
C LYS A 99 -8.41 14.65 3.45
N HIS A 100 -8.51 13.32 3.33
CA HIS A 100 -9.43 12.66 2.39
C HIS A 100 -10.50 11.79 3.08
N GLY A 101 -10.44 11.65 4.40
CA GLY A 101 -11.25 10.70 5.16
C GLY A 101 -10.65 9.30 5.19
N PRO A 102 -11.11 8.44 6.10
CA PRO A 102 -10.63 7.08 6.21
C PRO A 102 -11.12 6.22 5.04
N SER A 103 -10.30 5.26 4.64
CA SER A 103 -10.65 4.19 3.71
C SER A 103 -9.96 2.91 4.14
N THR A 104 -10.48 1.76 3.74
CA THR A 104 -9.84 0.46 4.04
C THR A 104 -8.39 0.40 3.55
N LEU A 105 -8.06 1.03 2.42
CA LEU A 105 -6.69 1.09 1.92
C LEU A 105 -5.75 1.84 2.87
N LEU A 106 -6.16 3.03 3.32
CA LEU A 106 -5.32 3.85 4.21
C LEU A 106 -5.16 3.21 5.59
N LEU A 107 -6.26 2.67 6.14
CA LEU A 107 -6.26 2.02 7.45
C LEU A 107 -5.42 0.74 7.45
N ASN A 108 -5.55 -0.11 6.42
CA ASN A 108 -4.70 -1.29 6.30
C ASN A 108 -3.23 -0.95 6.09
N GLY A 109 -2.93 0.11 5.32
CA GLY A 109 -1.56 0.59 5.14
C GLY A 109 -0.93 1.05 6.47
N GLN A 110 -1.66 1.83 7.26
CA GLN A 110 -1.22 2.28 8.58
C GLN A 110 -1.06 1.11 9.56
N ALA A 111 -2.04 0.21 9.61
CA ALA A 111 -1.98 -0.97 10.46
C ALA A 111 -0.79 -1.87 10.09
N ALA A 112 -0.51 -2.08 8.80
CA ALA A 112 0.65 -2.84 8.35
C ALA A 112 1.98 -2.22 8.81
N ALA A 113 2.07 -0.89 8.83
CA ALA A 113 3.25 -0.18 9.34
C ALA A 113 3.41 -0.36 10.86
N LEU A 114 2.32 -0.20 11.63
CA LEU A 114 2.28 -0.45 13.08
C LEU A 114 2.65 -1.90 13.43
N MET A 115 2.11 -2.86 12.68
CA MET A 115 2.45 -4.28 12.79
C MET A 115 3.93 -4.53 12.50
N GLY A 116 4.49 -3.85 11.48
CA GLY A 116 5.93 -3.91 11.17
C GLY A 116 6.82 -3.40 12.32
N MET A 117 6.31 -2.53 13.18
CA MET A 117 6.96 -2.05 14.41
C MET A 117 6.70 -2.94 15.63
N ASN A 118 5.93 -4.01 15.49
CA ASN A 118 5.39 -4.82 16.58
C ASN A 118 4.45 -4.04 17.53
N ASN A 119 3.84 -2.94 17.05
CA ASN A 119 2.88 -2.17 17.82
C ASN A 119 1.46 -2.70 17.62
N TRP A 120 1.22 -3.91 18.10
CA TRP A 120 -0.03 -4.64 17.90
C TRP A 120 -1.22 -3.97 18.59
N VAL A 121 -0.98 -3.31 19.72
CA VAL A 121 -2.02 -2.65 20.53
C VAL A 121 -2.58 -1.43 19.80
N GLU A 122 -1.74 -0.66 19.11
CA GLU A 122 -2.20 0.48 18.31
C GLU A 122 -2.75 0.04 16.93
N ALA A 123 -2.29 -1.09 16.38
CA ALA A 123 -2.82 -1.62 15.13
C ALA A 123 -4.28 -2.09 15.23
N GLU A 124 -4.68 -2.65 16.39
CA GLU A 124 -6.04 -3.16 16.60
C GLU A 124 -7.15 -2.12 16.36
N PRO A 125 -7.19 -0.95 17.02
CA PRO A 125 -8.25 0.03 16.82
C PRO A 125 -8.30 0.56 15.39
N VAL A 126 -7.15 0.67 14.70
CA VAL A 126 -7.09 1.08 13.29
C VAL A 126 -7.78 0.05 12.39
N LEU A 127 -7.55 -1.24 12.64
CA LEU A 127 -8.21 -2.31 11.90
C LEU A 127 -9.68 -2.46 12.28
N GLN A 128 -10.07 -2.13 13.51
CA GLN A 128 -11.47 -2.12 13.92
C GLN A 128 -12.26 -1.06 13.15
N GLU A 129 -11.69 0.15 12.99
CA GLU A 129 -12.26 1.19 12.12
C GLU A 129 -12.41 0.69 10.66
N ALA A 130 -11.45 -0.10 10.17
CA ALA A 130 -11.52 -0.67 8.83
C ALA A 130 -12.62 -1.74 8.69
N ILE A 131 -12.86 -2.55 9.72
CA ILE A 131 -13.97 -3.51 9.77
C ILE A 131 -15.32 -2.77 9.77
N ASP A 132 -15.42 -1.68 10.52
CA ASP A 132 -16.64 -0.89 10.60
C ASP A 132 -16.99 -0.23 9.25
N LEU A 133 -15.97 0.09 8.42
CA LEU A 133 -16.15 0.59 7.05
C LEU A 133 -16.53 -0.50 6.05
N ASP A 134 -15.81 -1.62 6.03
CA ASP A 134 -16.07 -2.76 5.14
C ASP A 134 -15.55 -4.05 5.78
N GLY A 135 -16.43 -4.72 6.51
CA GLY A 135 -16.14 -5.98 7.19
C GLY A 135 -15.85 -7.17 6.26
N ASN A 136 -16.05 -7.03 4.94
CA ASN A 136 -15.73 -8.07 3.96
C ASN A 136 -14.38 -7.81 3.26
N ASN A 137 -13.65 -6.76 3.64
CA ASN A 137 -12.37 -6.46 3.04
C ASN A 137 -11.32 -7.53 3.42
N PRO A 138 -10.74 -8.25 2.45
CA PRO A 138 -9.86 -9.37 2.74
C PRO A 138 -8.56 -8.95 3.42
N ASP A 139 -8.01 -7.78 3.07
CA ASP A 139 -6.78 -7.27 3.68
C ASP A 139 -7.01 -6.93 5.16
N THR A 140 -8.14 -6.30 5.47
CA THR A 140 -8.56 -6.00 6.86
C THR A 140 -8.67 -7.27 7.69
N ILE A 141 -9.38 -8.29 7.17
CA ILE A 141 -9.60 -9.55 7.88
C ILE A 141 -8.26 -10.23 8.17
N VAL A 142 -7.39 -10.34 7.16
CA VAL A 142 -6.07 -10.97 7.31
C VAL A 142 -5.23 -10.23 8.34
N ASN A 143 -5.16 -8.90 8.26
CA ASN A 143 -4.39 -8.11 9.21
C ASN A 143 -4.94 -8.25 10.64
N MET A 144 -6.26 -8.26 10.81
CA MET A 144 -6.88 -8.41 12.13
C MET A 144 -6.59 -9.78 12.75
N ILE A 145 -6.62 -10.86 11.96
CA ILE A 145 -6.24 -12.19 12.43
C ILE A 145 -4.81 -12.20 12.97
N VAL A 146 -3.87 -11.56 12.26
CA VAL A 146 -2.46 -11.46 12.67
C VAL A 146 -2.34 -10.66 13.97
N VAL A 147 -3.01 -9.51 14.08
CA VAL A 147 -3.01 -8.68 15.30
C VAL A 147 -3.57 -9.46 16.49
N TYR A 148 -4.73 -10.10 16.34
CA TYR A 148 -5.33 -10.92 17.39
C TYR A 148 -4.46 -12.10 17.81
N HIS A 149 -3.70 -12.68 16.88
CA HIS A 149 -2.72 -13.71 17.21
C HIS A 149 -1.62 -13.16 18.12
N HIS A 150 -1.02 -12.03 17.78
CA HIS A 150 0.05 -11.42 18.58
C HIS A 150 -0.42 -10.87 19.93
N LEU A 151 -1.70 -10.48 20.04
CA LEU A 151 -2.32 -10.06 21.30
C LEU A 151 -2.79 -11.24 22.17
N GLY A 152 -2.62 -12.49 21.72
CA GLY A 152 -3.00 -13.68 22.49
C GLY A 152 -4.51 -13.87 22.65
N LYS A 153 -5.32 -13.31 21.73
CA LYS A 153 -6.78 -13.49 21.77
C LYS A 153 -7.18 -14.94 21.48
N PRO A 154 -8.31 -15.42 22.04
CA PRO A 154 -8.80 -16.78 21.83
C PRO A 154 -8.98 -17.12 20.34
N ALA A 155 -8.82 -18.39 19.98
CA ALA A 155 -8.92 -18.83 18.59
C ALA A 155 -10.32 -18.62 18.01
N GLU A 156 -11.34 -18.74 18.84
CA GLU A 156 -12.74 -18.52 18.51
C GLU A 156 -12.94 -17.08 18.02
N VAL A 157 -12.37 -16.09 18.71
CA VAL A 157 -12.43 -14.68 18.33
C VAL A 157 -11.71 -14.42 17.00
N ARG A 158 -10.64 -15.17 16.70
CA ARG A 158 -9.94 -15.09 15.41
C ARG A 158 -10.73 -15.73 14.27
N MET A 159 -11.46 -16.81 14.53
CA MET A 159 -12.23 -17.55 13.52
C MET A 159 -13.56 -16.89 13.18
N CYS A 160 -14.12 -16.07 14.08
CA CYS A 160 -15.38 -15.33 13.82
C CYS A 160 -15.25 -14.21 12.76
N LEU A 161 -14.06 -13.97 12.21
CA LEU A 161 -13.84 -13.03 11.11
C LEU A 161 -14.10 -13.66 9.72
N PHE A 162 -14.55 -14.92 9.65
CA PHE A 162 -14.95 -15.65 8.44
C PHE A 162 -16.46 -15.83 8.35
#